data_AF-A0A7J4FSY0-F1
#
_entry.id   AF-A0A7J4FSY0-F1
#
_cell.length_a   1.000
_cell.length_b   1.000
_cell.length_c   1.000
_cell.angle_alpha   90.00
_cell.angle_beta   90.00
_cell.angle_gamma   90.00
#
_symmetry.space_group_name_H-M   'P 1'
#
loop_
_entity.id
_entity.type
_entity.pdbx_description
1 polymer ?
#
loop_
_entity_poly.entity_id
_entity_poly.type
_entity_poly.pdbx_seq_one_letter_code
_entity_poly.pdbx_strand_id
1 'polypeptide(L)'
;CGITDSIPKMTGIQAEGSRPVVDAIDRGLEAIEPERNPETIATAIRIGDPVNAAKALRAIRESGGLAISVTDEEIVGAQRDLASLEGIGVEPASAASVAGMRRLIVDGTIDADERIVCVTTGHLLKDPTEVVDVCAKPIEVDADIEAVRKAVFG
;
A
#
# COMPACT_ATOMS: atom_id res chain seq x y z
N CYS A 1 1.45 -16.54 29.49
CA CYS A 1 2.61 -16.70 28.58
C CYS A 1 2.63 -15.49 27.66
N GLY A 2 3.58 -14.54 27.65
CA GLY A 2 4.86 -14.41 28.37
C GLY A 2 6.09 -14.31 27.45
N ILE A 3 5.92 -14.37 26.12
CA ILE A 3 7.04 -14.36 25.15
C ILE A 3 7.49 -12.92 24.83
N THR A 4 6.58 -11.96 24.89
CA THR A 4 6.86 -10.53 24.68
C THR A 4 6.18 -9.72 25.78
N ASP A 5 6.74 -8.54 26.06
CA ASP A 5 6.20 -7.59 27.05
C ASP A 5 5.08 -6.71 26.48
N SER A 6 4.93 -6.67 25.16
CA SER A 6 3.91 -5.90 24.46
C SER A 6 3.44 -6.57 23.16
N ILE A 7 2.33 -6.07 22.62
CA ILE A 7 1.81 -6.40 21.29
C ILE A 7 1.97 -5.20 20.37
N PRO A 8 2.19 -5.39 19.06
CA PRO A 8 2.22 -4.29 18.10
C PRO A 8 0.83 -3.67 17.94
N LYS A 9 0.79 -2.37 17.65
CA LYS A 9 -0.42 -1.69 17.18
C LYS A 9 -0.71 -2.12 15.74
N MET A 10 -1.94 -2.50 15.44
CA MET A 10 -2.35 -2.92 14.11
C MET A 10 -2.87 -1.73 13.31
N THR A 11 -2.21 -1.42 12.21
CA THR A 11 -2.61 -0.33 11.31
C THR A 11 -3.23 -0.89 10.04
N GLY A 12 -4.51 -0.59 9.81
CA GLY A 12 -5.22 -0.98 8.60
C GLY A 12 -5.07 0.07 7.50
N ILE A 13 -4.57 -0.31 6.32
CA ILE A 13 -4.46 0.59 5.17
C ILE A 13 -5.42 0.13 4.07
N GLN A 14 -6.23 1.04 3.56
CA GLN A 14 -7.10 0.79 2.40
C GLN A 14 -6.86 1.81 1.29
N ALA A 15 -7.22 1.47 0.05
CA ALA A 15 -7.25 2.45 -1.03
C ALA A 15 -8.43 3.43 -0.82
N GLU A 16 -8.27 4.70 -1.17
CA GLU A 16 -9.30 5.74 -0.96
C GLU A 16 -10.66 5.38 -1.57
N GLY A 17 -10.69 4.81 -2.77
CA GLY A 17 -11.93 4.37 -3.40
C GLY A 17 -12.47 3.02 -2.91
N SER A 18 -11.87 2.39 -1.89
CA SER A 18 -12.32 1.11 -1.34
C SER A 18 -11.96 0.98 0.15
N ARG A 19 -12.52 1.87 0.99
CA ARG A 19 -12.10 2.05 2.40
C ARG A 19 -13.15 1.81 3.52
N PRO A 20 -14.04 0.79 3.43
CA PRO A 20 -15.13 0.59 4.39
C PRO A 20 -14.67 0.35 5.86
N VAL A 21 -13.47 -0.18 6.09
CA VAL A 21 -12.92 -0.39 7.44
C VAL A 21 -12.41 0.94 8.02
N VAL A 22 -11.77 1.79 7.21
CA VAL A 22 -11.34 3.13 7.61
C VAL A 22 -12.55 3.95 8.05
N ASP A 23 -13.59 4.00 7.22
CA ASP A 23 -14.80 4.77 7.54
C ASP A 23 -15.47 4.29 8.84
N ALA A 24 -15.47 2.98 9.10
CA ALA A 24 -16.03 2.42 10.32
C ALA A 24 -15.19 2.73 11.58
N ILE A 25 -13.85 2.79 11.45
CA ILE A 25 -12.97 3.23 12.55
C ILE A 25 -13.18 4.72 12.83
N ASP A 26 -13.14 5.56 11.81
CA ASP A 26 -13.29 7.03 11.93
C ASP A 26 -14.64 7.42 12.53
N ARG A 27 -15.71 6.74 12.13
CA ARG A 27 -17.08 6.99 12.60
C ARG A 27 -17.43 6.24 13.89
N GLY A 28 -16.53 5.39 14.41
CA GLY A 28 -16.78 4.58 15.60
C GLY A 28 -17.92 3.57 15.46
N LEU A 29 -18.13 3.00 14.25
CA LEU A 29 -19.22 2.08 13.95
C LEU A 29 -18.89 0.65 14.40
N GLU A 30 -19.83 -0.08 14.98
CA GLU A 30 -19.62 -1.49 15.36
C GLU A 30 -19.34 -2.41 14.16
N ALA A 31 -19.87 -2.07 12.99
CA ALA A 31 -19.68 -2.81 11.75
C ALA A 31 -19.42 -1.85 10.57
N ILE A 32 -18.86 -2.39 9.49
CA ILE A 32 -18.67 -1.62 8.25
C ILE A 32 -20.00 -1.41 7.53
N GLU A 33 -20.09 -0.28 6.84
CA GLU A 33 -21.09 -0.07 5.79
C GLU A 33 -20.42 -0.46 4.46
N PRO A 34 -20.97 -1.41 3.68
CA PRO A 34 -20.33 -1.83 2.44
C PRO A 34 -20.21 -0.70 1.42
N GLU A 35 -19.03 -0.57 0.83
CA GLU A 35 -18.84 0.28 -0.37
C GLU A 35 -19.44 -0.45 -1.57
N ARG A 36 -20.38 0.20 -2.27
CA ARG A 36 -21.12 -0.43 -3.37
C ARG A 36 -20.32 -0.45 -4.65
N ASN A 37 -19.48 0.57 -4.87
CA ASN A 37 -18.70 0.73 -6.09
C ASN A 37 -17.23 0.95 -5.75
N PRO A 38 -16.53 -0.07 -5.18
CA PRO A 38 -15.13 0.08 -4.82
C PRO A 38 -14.27 0.24 -6.07
N GLU A 39 -13.39 1.25 -6.08
CA GLU A 39 -12.51 1.54 -7.22
C GLU A 39 -11.09 1.84 -6.74
N THR A 40 -10.11 1.21 -7.40
CA THR A 40 -8.67 1.41 -7.19
C THR A 40 -7.93 0.59 -8.23
N ILE A 41 -6.74 1.03 -8.63
CA ILE A 41 -5.78 0.23 -9.42
C ILE A 41 -5.33 -1.03 -8.65
N ALA A 42 -5.36 -1.02 -7.31
CA ALA A 42 -4.91 -2.12 -6.48
C ALA A 42 -6.00 -3.19 -6.35
N THR A 43 -6.18 -3.96 -7.42
CA THR A 43 -7.31 -4.88 -7.60
C THR A 43 -7.50 -5.87 -6.44
N ALA A 44 -6.41 -6.33 -5.80
CA ALA A 44 -6.47 -7.25 -4.67
C ALA A 44 -7.10 -6.65 -3.39
N ILE A 45 -7.16 -5.33 -3.26
CA ILE A 45 -7.81 -4.62 -2.15
C ILE A 45 -9.03 -3.79 -2.59
N ARG A 46 -9.49 -3.96 -3.84
CA ARG A 46 -10.73 -3.40 -4.37
C ARG A 46 -11.94 -4.19 -3.85
N ILE A 47 -12.19 -4.09 -2.55
CA ILE A 47 -13.18 -4.87 -1.81
C ILE A 47 -14.06 -3.93 -0.98
N GLY A 48 -15.32 -3.79 -1.39
CA GLY A 48 -16.29 -2.95 -0.69
C GLY A 48 -17.00 -3.63 0.48
N ASP A 49 -17.06 -4.97 0.51
CA ASP A 49 -17.63 -5.76 1.62
C ASP A 49 -16.65 -6.88 2.05
N PRO A 50 -15.63 -6.56 2.87
CA PRO A 50 -14.63 -7.55 3.25
C PRO A 50 -15.20 -8.58 4.23
N VAL A 51 -15.17 -9.86 3.84
CA VAL A 51 -15.70 -11.00 4.62
C VAL A 51 -15.18 -11.05 6.07
N ASN A 52 -13.95 -10.58 6.31
CA ASN A 52 -13.34 -10.56 7.64
C ASN A 52 -13.36 -9.17 8.31
N ALA A 53 -14.22 -8.24 7.88
CA ALA A 53 -14.29 -6.87 8.42
C ALA A 53 -14.39 -6.83 9.96
N ALA A 54 -15.28 -7.65 10.55
CA ALA A 54 -15.45 -7.72 11.99
C ALA A 54 -14.15 -8.15 12.72
N LYS A 55 -13.34 -9.02 12.10
CA LYS A 55 -12.04 -9.42 12.67
C LYS A 55 -11.02 -8.28 12.57
N ALA A 56 -11.01 -7.56 11.45
CA ALA A 56 -10.12 -6.41 11.24
C ALA A 56 -10.42 -5.27 12.22
N LEU A 57 -11.70 -4.88 12.36
CA LEU A 57 -12.13 -3.85 13.32
C LEU A 57 -11.72 -4.20 14.75
N ARG A 58 -11.95 -5.45 15.16
CA ARG A 58 -11.53 -5.93 16.47
C ARG A 58 -10.01 -5.86 16.65
N ALA A 59 -9.21 -6.34 15.69
CA ALA A 59 -7.75 -6.34 15.78
C ALA A 59 -7.18 -4.91 15.91
N ILE A 60 -7.73 -3.96 15.14
CA ILE A 60 -7.33 -2.55 15.20
C ILE A 60 -7.67 -1.96 16.58
N ARG A 61 -8.89 -2.17 17.06
CA ARG A 61 -9.35 -1.65 18.37
C ARG A 61 -8.61 -2.25 19.56
N GLU A 62 -8.50 -3.57 19.61
CA GLU A 62 -7.85 -4.29 20.72
C GLU A 62 -6.36 -3.99 20.82
N SER A 63 -5.70 -3.72 19.69
CA SER A 63 -4.28 -3.32 19.67
C SER A 63 -4.06 -1.83 19.90
N GLY A 64 -5.12 -1.01 19.98
CA GLY A 64 -5.01 0.46 20.06
C GLY A 64 -4.35 1.07 18.83
N GLY A 65 -4.51 0.42 17.67
CA GLY A 65 -4.02 0.89 16.38
C GLY A 65 -5.02 1.83 15.69
N LEU A 66 -4.82 2.03 14.40
CA LEU A 66 -5.59 2.96 13.58
C LEU A 66 -5.88 2.40 12.19
N ALA A 67 -6.70 3.09 11.42
CA ALA A 67 -6.91 2.79 10.01
C ALA A 67 -6.83 4.08 9.21
N ILE A 68 -6.19 4.05 8.05
CA ILE A 68 -6.16 5.18 7.11
C ILE A 68 -6.36 4.70 5.68
N SER A 69 -6.73 5.64 4.81
CA SER A 69 -6.73 5.42 3.37
C SER A 69 -5.55 6.11 2.68
N VAL A 70 -5.12 5.55 1.55
CA VAL A 70 -4.12 6.13 0.64
C VAL A 70 -4.64 6.18 -0.79
N THR A 71 -4.18 7.17 -1.54
CA THR A 71 -4.48 7.35 -2.95
C THR A 71 -3.79 6.30 -3.82
N ASP A 72 -4.30 6.07 -5.03
CA ASP A 72 -3.64 5.21 -6.01
C ASP A 72 -2.26 5.77 -6.40
N GLU A 73 -2.11 7.09 -6.46
CA GLU A 73 -0.83 7.76 -6.71
C GLU A 73 0.21 7.46 -5.62
N GLU A 74 -0.21 7.49 -4.34
CA GLU A 74 0.65 7.12 -3.20
C GLU A 74 1.04 5.64 -3.26
N ILE A 75 0.11 4.76 -3.64
CA ILE A 75 0.39 3.32 -3.82
C ILE A 75 1.44 3.10 -4.92
N VAL A 76 1.27 3.72 -6.10
CA VAL A 76 2.24 3.61 -7.20
C VAL A 76 3.58 4.20 -6.81
N GLY A 77 3.60 5.34 -6.12
CA GLY A 77 4.82 5.96 -5.61
C GLY A 77 5.58 5.01 -4.69
N ALA A 78 4.90 4.42 -3.70
CA ALA A 78 5.51 3.46 -2.78
C ALA A 78 6.01 2.19 -3.48
N GLN A 79 5.28 1.69 -4.48
CA GLN A 79 5.69 0.54 -5.27
C GLN A 79 6.99 0.82 -6.05
N ARG A 80 7.07 2.00 -6.69
CA ARG A 80 8.27 2.43 -7.43
C ARG A 80 9.46 2.62 -6.50
N ASP A 81 9.26 3.21 -5.33
CA ASP A 81 10.32 3.42 -4.34
C ASP A 81 10.85 2.08 -3.82
N LEU A 82 9.97 1.12 -3.49
CA LEU A 82 10.38 -0.24 -3.10
C LEU A 82 11.25 -0.91 -4.17
N ALA A 83 10.86 -0.79 -5.44
CA ALA A 83 11.60 -1.42 -6.53
C ALA A 83 12.95 -0.72 -6.81
N SER A 84 12.96 0.62 -6.80
CA SER A 84 14.13 1.41 -7.22
C SER A 84 15.16 1.66 -6.11
N LEU A 85 14.71 1.77 -4.86
CA LEU A 85 15.58 2.08 -3.72
C LEU A 85 16.00 0.80 -2.97
N GLU A 86 15.09 -0.15 -2.82
CA GLU A 86 15.31 -1.36 -2.00
C GLU A 86 15.45 -2.65 -2.83
N GLY A 87 15.17 -2.59 -4.14
CA GLY A 87 15.21 -3.77 -5.02
C GLY A 87 14.07 -4.77 -4.76
N ILE A 88 12.96 -4.32 -4.15
CA ILE A 88 11.82 -5.17 -3.76
C ILE A 88 10.65 -4.94 -4.73
N GLY A 89 10.34 -5.93 -5.57
CA GLY A 89 9.21 -5.88 -6.50
C GLY A 89 7.92 -6.45 -5.91
N VAL A 90 6.89 -5.61 -5.73
CA VAL A 90 5.60 -6.00 -5.15
C VAL A 90 4.41 -5.66 -6.05
N GLU A 91 3.27 -6.30 -5.85
CA GLU A 91 1.99 -5.88 -6.46
C GLU A 91 1.48 -4.56 -5.84
N PRO A 92 0.62 -3.77 -6.51
CA PRO A 92 0.14 -2.48 -5.99
C PRO A 92 -0.47 -2.58 -4.58
N ALA A 93 -1.33 -3.57 -4.34
CA ALA A 93 -1.96 -3.76 -3.03
C ALA A 93 -0.96 -3.96 -1.88
N SER A 94 0.20 -4.55 -2.15
CA SER A 94 1.25 -4.74 -1.16
C SER A 94 1.97 -3.44 -0.81
N ALA A 95 2.11 -2.55 -1.79
CA ALA A 95 2.72 -1.23 -1.62
C ALA A 95 1.86 -0.29 -0.76
N ALA A 96 0.54 -0.55 -0.62
CA ALA A 96 -0.35 0.25 0.23
C ALA A 96 0.14 0.34 1.69
N SER A 97 0.71 -0.73 2.23
CA SER A 97 1.27 -0.73 3.60
C SER A 97 2.42 0.27 3.78
N VAL A 98 3.26 0.45 2.75
CA VAL A 98 4.40 1.38 2.73
C VAL A 98 3.93 2.80 2.45
N ALA A 99 2.98 2.98 1.53
CA ALA A 99 2.32 4.25 1.29
C ALA A 99 1.68 4.81 2.58
N GLY A 100 0.95 3.95 3.30
CA GLY A 100 0.31 4.30 4.57
C GLY A 100 1.33 4.67 5.66
N MET A 101 2.39 3.88 5.82
CA MET A 101 3.49 4.20 6.72
C MET A 101 4.08 5.59 6.41
N ARG A 102 4.40 5.86 5.14
CA ARG A 102 4.99 7.14 4.73
C ARG A 102 4.09 8.31 5.09
N ARG A 103 2.78 8.19 4.82
CA ARG A 103 1.79 9.22 5.16
C ARG A 103 1.72 9.46 6.66
N LEU A 104 1.66 8.40 7.47
CA LEU A 104 1.60 8.51 8.93
C LEU A 104 2.83 9.16 9.56
N ILE A 105 4.02 8.93 8.98
CA ILE A 105 5.25 9.60 9.39
C ILE A 105 5.22 11.08 8.99
N VAL A 106 4.83 11.39 7.76
CA VAL A 106 4.75 12.78 7.26
C VAL A 106 3.75 13.62 8.07
N ASP A 107 2.61 13.03 8.43
CA ASP A 107 1.56 13.68 9.20
C ASP A 107 1.86 13.70 10.72
N GLY A 108 3.00 13.13 11.16
CA GLY A 108 3.42 13.10 12.55
C GLY A 108 2.58 12.21 13.47
N THR A 109 1.84 11.26 12.90
CA THR A 109 1.02 10.30 13.67
C THR A 109 1.86 9.15 14.24
N ILE A 110 2.93 8.78 13.54
CA ILE A 110 3.91 7.78 13.96
C ILE A 110 5.29 8.44 13.91
N ASP A 111 6.11 8.24 14.94
CA ASP A 111 7.46 8.80 14.95
C ASP A 111 8.40 8.05 13.99
N ALA A 112 9.33 8.78 13.37
CA ALA A 112 10.27 8.21 12.40
C ALA A 112 11.29 7.23 13.02
N ASP A 113 11.41 7.20 14.35
CA ASP A 113 12.25 6.25 15.10
C ASP A 113 11.47 5.02 15.61
N GLU A 114 10.15 4.95 15.37
CA GLU A 114 9.36 3.77 15.70
C GLU A 114 9.78 2.55 14.87
N ARG A 115 9.64 1.36 15.49
CA ARG A 115 9.87 0.09 14.78
C ARG A 115 8.60 -0.32 14.04
N ILE A 116 8.62 -0.12 12.73
CA ILE A 116 7.49 -0.42 11.85
C ILE A 116 7.76 -1.67 11.03
N VAL A 117 6.73 -2.49 10.83
CA VAL A 117 6.77 -3.64 9.92
C VAL A 117 5.65 -3.47 8.90
N CYS A 118 6.02 -3.21 7.64
CA CYS A 118 5.10 -3.19 6.52
C CYS A 118 4.96 -4.60 5.94
N VAL A 119 3.72 -5.09 5.83
CA VAL A 119 3.45 -6.43 5.29
C VAL A 119 3.19 -6.34 3.79
N THR A 120 4.12 -6.85 3.00
CA THR A 120 3.99 -6.96 1.55
C THR A 120 3.48 -8.36 1.18
N THR A 121 2.21 -8.45 0.80
CA THR A 121 1.48 -9.73 0.68
C THR A 121 1.66 -10.46 -0.64
N GLY A 122 2.11 -9.78 -1.70
CA GLY A 122 2.15 -10.31 -3.06
C GLY A 122 3.35 -9.85 -3.86
N HIS A 123 3.88 -10.77 -4.64
CA HIS A 123 5.03 -10.55 -5.51
C HIS A 123 4.62 -9.84 -6.81
N LEU A 124 5.49 -8.97 -7.31
CA LEU A 124 5.43 -8.29 -8.61
C LEU A 124 4.84 -9.15 -9.75
N LEU A 125 5.30 -10.39 -9.89
CA LEU A 125 4.96 -11.28 -11.01
C LEU A 125 3.53 -11.85 -10.98
N LYS A 126 2.73 -11.52 -9.96
CA LYS A 126 1.35 -11.98 -9.85
C LYS A 126 0.44 -11.31 -10.89
N ASP A 127 0.65 -10.03 -11.15
CA ASP A 127 0.04 -9.31 -12.26
C ASP A 127 1.08 -8.42 -12.96
N PRO A 128 1.78 -8.95 -13.97
CA PRO A 128 2.81 -8.19 -14.66
C PRO A 128 2.23 -7.03 -15.48
N THR A 129 0.94 -7.05 -15.82
CA THR A 129 0.32 -6.01 -16.66
C THR A 129 0.15 -4.72 -15.85
N GLU A 130 -0.42 -4.83 -14.64
CA GLU A 130 -0.56 -3.70 -13.71
C GLU A 130 0.79 -3.02 -13.44
N VAL A 131 1.87 -3.81 -13.36
CA VAL A 131 3.22 -3.28 -13.13
C VAL A 131 3.77 -2.59 -14.37
N VAL A 132 3.62 -3.18 -15.55
CA VAL A 132 4.14 -2.58 -16.79
C VAL A 132 3.47 -1.23 -17.06
N ASP A 133 2.17 -1.11 -16.78
CA ASP A 133 1.41 0.12 -16.99
C ASP A 133 1.88 1.28 -16.11
N VAL A 134 2.44 0.99 -14.93
CA VAL A 134 3.01 2.01 -14.03
C VAL A 134 4.50 2.27 -14.27
N CYS A 135 5.18 1.48 -15.10
CA CYS A 135 6.57 1.69 -15.47
C CYS A 135 6.72 2.74 -16.58
N ALA A 136 7.84 3.46 -16.57
CA ALA A 136 8.20 4.29 -17.71
C ALA A 136 8.44 3.42 -18.95
N LYS A 137 7.94 3.86 -20.11
CA LYS A 137 8.22 3.17 -21.36
C LYS A 137 9.73 3.18 -21.65
N PRO A 138 10.29 2.08 -22.18
CA PRO A 138 11.66 2.08 -22.67
C PRO A 138 11.89 3.23 -23.65
N ILE A 139 13.06 3.86 -23.56
CA ILE A 139 13.48 4.86 -24.54
C ILE A 139 13.81 4.14 -25.84
N GLU A 140 13.06 4.41 -26.90
CA GLU A 140 13.32 3.88 -28.23
C GLU A 140 14.45 4.68 -28.91
N VAL A 141 15.44 3.97 -29.43
CA VAL A 141 16.59 4.53 -30.15
C VAL A 141 16.87 3.73 -31.42
N ASP A 142 17.45 4.37 -32.42
CA ASP A 142 17.93 3.68 -33.61
C ASP A 142 18.97 2.60 -33.27
N ALA A 143 19.10 1.59 -34.12
CA ALA A 143 20.08 0.50 -33.99
C ALA A 143 21.52 0.98 -34.30
N ASP A 144 21.94 2.02 -33.60
CA ASP A 144 23.18 2.75 -33.75
C ASP A 144 23.81 3.05 -32.37
N ILE A 145 25.13 2.87 -32.28
CA ILE A 145 25.84 3.00 -30.99
C ILE A 145 25.89 4.45 -30.50
N GLU A 146 25.95 5.42 -31.40
CA GLU A 146 25.95 6.84 -31.03
C GLU A 146 24.57 7.27 -30.54
N ALA A 147 23.50 6.78 -31.16
CA ALA A 147 22.13 6.96 -30.69
C ALA A 147 21.94 6.41 -29.26
N VAL A 148 22.42 5.20 -28.97
CA VAL A 148 22.39 4.61 -27.62
C VAL A 148 23.21 5.46 -26.64
N ARG A 149 24.44 5.85 -27.02
CA ARG A 149 25.34 6.63 -26.15
C ARG A 149 24.71 7.97 -25.76
N LYS A 150 24.07 8.65 -26.72
CA LYS A 150 23.36 9.90 -26.49
C LYS A 150 22.17 9.74 -25.55
N ALA A 151 21.43 8.63 -25.63
CA ALA A 151 20.28 8.39 -24.77
C ALA A 151 20.67 8.05 -23.32
N VAL A 152 21.82 7.39 -23.10
CA VAL A 152 22.27 6.94 -21.77
C VAL A 152 23.12 8.00 -21.06
N PHE A 153 23.96 8.74 -21.80
CA PHE A 153 24.96 9.64 -21.24
C PHE A 153 24.84 11.11 -21.69
N GLY A 154 23.92 11.40 -22.61
CA GLY A 154 23.74 12.72 -23.22
C GLY A 154 22.91 13.68 -22.36
#